data_AF-A0A1G2KPK6-F1
#
_entry.id   AF-A0A1G2KPK6-F1
#
_cell.length_a   1.000
_cell.length_b   1.000
_cell.length_c   1.000
_cell.angle_alpha   90.00
_cell.angle_beta   90.00
_cell.angle_gamma   90.00
#
_symmetry.space_group_name_H-M   'P 1'
#
loop_
_entity.id
_entity.type
_entity.pdbx_description
1 polymer ?
#
loop_
_entity_poly.entity_id
_entity_poly.type
_entity_poly.pdbx_seq_one_letter_code
_entity_poly.pdbx_strand_id
1 'polypeptide(L)'
;MSTENQEGKRDRIELAKGIIQNAPNAIRAEFHRAANSWFECFGSCALQIQGLFSEKELGTPRYHELLDKLAKAYERLYELKQVHPEKDYDPPEEVKAELFRLLNIFE
;
A
#
# COMPACT_ATOMS: atom_id res chain seq x y z
N MET A 1 -13.10 11.41 -28.08
CA MET A 1 -12.48 10.53 -27.07
C MET A 1 -11.25 11.26 -26.53
N SER A 2 -11.40 12.27 -25.68
CA SER A 2 -11.63 12.26 -24.21
C SER A 2 -10.33 12.57 -23.47
N THR A 3 -9.88 13.82 -23.58
CA THR A 3 -8.76 14.42 -22.84
C THR A 3 -8.99 14.35 -21.32
N GLU A 4 -10.24 14.48 -20.87
CA GLU A 4 -10.66 14.34 -19.46
C GLU A 4 -10.25 13.00 -18.83
N ASN A 5 -10.28 11.91 -19.61
CA ASN A 5 -10.01 10.57 -19.09
C ASN A 5 -8.50 10.32 -18.91
N GLN A 6 -7.65 11.10 -19.59
CA GLN A 6 -6.19 11.06 -19.44
C GLN A 6 -5.71 11.93 -18.28
N GLU A 7 -6.34 13.10 -18.07
CA GLU A 7 -6.05 13.98 -16.94
C GLU A 7 -6.39 13.29 -15.61
N GLY A 8 -7.59 12.73 -15.47
CA GLY A 8 -7.99 12.01 -14.25
C GLY A 8 -7.15 10.77 -13.94
N LYS A 9 -6.62 10.10 -14.98
CA LYS A 9 -5.69 8.97 -14.80
C LYS A 9 -4.32 9.43 -14.31
N ARG A 10 -3.80 10.54 -14.84
CA ARG A 10 -2.53 11.13 -14.40
C ARG A 10 -2.62 11.56 -12.94
N ASP A 11 -3.72 12.18 -12.55
CA ASP A 11 -3.94 12.63 -11.17
C ASP A 11 -3.98 11.46 -10.17
N ARG A 12 -4.60 10.33 -10.54
CA ARG A 12 -4.62 9.12 -9.69
C ARG A 12 -3.26 8.46 -9.55
N ILE A 13 -2.45 8.43 -10.60
CA ILE A 13 -1.07 7.92 -10.55
C ILE A 13 -0.22 8.79 -9.62
N GLU A 14 -0.30 10.11 -9.76
CA GLU A 14 0.44 11.02 -8.88
C GLU A 14 -0.05 10.95 -7.44
N LEU A 15 -1.36 10.77 -7.22
CA LEU A 15 -1.91 10.51 -5.89
C LEU A 15 -1.36 9.20 -5.29
N ALA A 16 -1.34 8.10 -6.05
CA ALA A 16 -0.80 6.82 -5.58
C ALA A 16 0.68 6.94 -5.23
N LYS A 17 1.49 7.60 -6.07
CA LYS A 17 2.89 7.89 -5.76
C LYS A 17 3.04 8.70 -4.48
N GLY A 18 2.19 9.72 -4.30
CA GLY A 18 2.17 10.53 -3.08
C GLY A 18 1.84 9.70 -1.83
N ILE A 19 0.87 8.78 -1.92
CA ILE A 19 0.55 7.86 -0.83
C ILE A 19 1.74 6.95 -0.53
N ILE A 20 2.33 6.30 -1.54
CA ILE A 20 3.46 5.38 -1.38
C ILE A 20 4.67 6.09 -0.76
N GLN A 21 5.02 7.29 -1.25
CA GLN A 21 6.14 8.08 -0.74
C GLN A 21 5.93 8.51 0.71
N ASN A 22 4.69 8.82 1.09
CA ASN A 22 4.36 9.26 2.44
C ASN A 22 4.04 8.11 3.41
N ALA A 23 3.85 6.89 2.90
CA ALA A 23 3.44 5.72 3.70
C ALA A 23 4.31 5.49 4.94
N PRO A 24 5.66 5.56 4.89
CA PRO A 24 6.49 5.35 6.07
C PRO A 24 6.20 6.36 7.19
N ASN A 25 6.05 7.64 6.83
CA ASN A 25 5.78 8.70 7.79
C ASN A 25 4.35 8.61 8.34
N ALA A 26 3.37 8.34 7.48
CA ALA A 26 1.97 8.21 7.86
C ALA A 26 1.75 7.03 8.80
N ILE A 27 2.28 5.84 8.46
CA ILE A 27 2.18 4.63 9.29
C ILE A 27 2.82 4.85 10.65
N ARG A 28 4.03 5.44 10.69
CA ARG A 28 4.71 5.73 11.95
C ARG A 28 3.91 6.70 12.83
N ALA A 29 3.37 7.76 12.23
CA ALA A 29 2.57 8.74 12.95
C ALA A 29 1.27 8.14 13.51
N GLU A 30 0.59 7.27 12.76
CA GLU A 30 -0.62 6.58 13.22
C GLU A 30 -0.32 5.54 14.29
N PHE A 31 0.76 4.76 14.12
CA PHE A 31 1.22 3.77 15.09
C PHE A 31 1.56 4.42 16.45
N HIS A 32 2.28 5.55 16.45
CA HIS A 32 2.62 6.29 17.66
C HIS A 32 1.41 6.90 18.38
N ARG A 33 0.28 7.10 17.69
CA ARG A 33 -0.97 7.60 18.29
C ARG A 33 -1.77 6.50 19.00
N ALA A 34 -1.25 5.27 19.07
CA ALA A 34 -1.81 4.11 19.77
C ALA A 34 -3.23 3.65 19.35
N ALA A 35 -3.77 4.17 18.24
CA ALA A 35 -5.07 3.77 17.72
C ALA A 35 -5.02 2.38 17.07
N ASN A 36 -3.99 2.15 16.24
CA ASN A 36 -3.85 0.98 15.37
C ASN A 36 -2.50 0.30 15.58
N SER A 37 -2.45 -1.01 15.36
CA SER A 37 -1.21 -1.76 15.19
C SER A 37 -0.49 -1.35 13.90
N TRP A 38 0.81 -1.61 13.83
CA TRP A 38 1.58 -1.32 12.61
C TRP A 38 0.96 -2.01 11.37
N PHE A 39 0.45 -3.23 11.54
CA PHE A 39 -0.22 -3.99 10.48
C PHE A 39 -1.52 -3.34 10.00
N GLU A 40 -2.33 -2.80 10.92
CA GLU A 40 -3.56 -2.07 10.57
C GLU A 40 -3.26 -0.76 9.85
N CYS A 41 -2.24 -0.02 10.30
CA CYS A 41 -1.77 1.20 9.62
C CYS A 41 -1.33 0.89 8.17
N PHE A 42 -0.51 -0.16 8.00
CA PHE A 42 -0.05 -0.57 6.68
C PHE A 42 -1.21 -1.05 5.80
N GLY A 43 -2.10 -1.90 6.33
CA GLY A 43 -3.26 -2.41 5.60
C GLY A 43 -4.18 -1.30 5.09
N SER A 44 -4.39 -0.26 5.90
CA SER A 44 -5.14 0.95 5.49
C SER A 44 -4.49 1.63 4.28
N CYS A 45 -3.16 1.78 4.30
CA CYS A 45 -2.41 2.36 3.18
C CYS A 45 -2.53 1.51 1.90
N ALA A 46 -2.43 0.20 2.03
CA ALA A 46 -2.56 -0.74 0.90
C ALA A 46 -3.96 -0.67 0.26
N LEU A 47 -5.01 -0.62 1.09
CA LEU A 47 -6.40 -0.46 0.63
C LEU A 47 -6.64 0.86 -0.11
N GLN A 48 -6.03 1.96 0.35
CA GLN A 48 -6.14 3.24 -0.35
C GLN A 48 -5.55 3.16 -1.76
N ILE A 49 -4.37 2.55 -1.93
CA ILE A 49 -3.74 2.38 -3.24
C ILE A 49 -4.58 1.47 -4.13
N GLN A 50 -5.10 0.37 -3.59
CA GLN A 50 -6.00 -0.53 -4.32
C GLN A 50 -7.25 0.20 -4.82
N GLY A 51 -7.83 1.08 -4.00
CA GLY A 51 -9.02 1.85 -4.34
C GLY A 51 -8.81 2.93 -5.40
N LEU A 52 -7.57 3.28 -5.74
CA LEU A 52 -7.27 4.29 -6.78
C LEU A 52 -7.38 3.74 -8.20
N PHE A 53 -7.32 2.43 -8.39
CA PHE A 53 -7.20 1.84 -9.72
C PHE A 53 -8.21 0.72 -9.94
N SER A 54 -8.84 0.76 -11.11
CA SER A 54 -9.58 -0.36 -11.66
C SER A 54 -8.84 -1.02 -12.82
N GLU A 55 -9.25 -2.24 -13.19
CA GLU A 55 -8.70 -2.96 -14.34
C GLU A 55 -8.79 -2.13 -15.63
N LYS A 56 -9.90 -1.39 -15.81
CA LYS A 56 -10.12 -0.50 -16.96
C LYS A 56 -9.09 0.63 -17.04
N GLU A 57 -8.55 1.08 -15.91
CA GLU A 57 -7.64 2.22 -15.85
C GLU A 57 -6.19 1.83 -16.07
N LEU A 58 -5.73 0.75 -15.43
CA LEU A 58 -4.36 0.27 -15.55
C LEU A 58 -4.14 -0.63 -16.76
N GLY A 59 -5.22 -1.24 -17.27
CA GLY A 59 -5.15 -2.36 -18.20
C GLY A 59 -4.85 -3.67 -17.45
N THR A 60 -5.38 -4.78 -17.98
CA THR A 60 -5.35 -6.09 -17.32
C THR A 60 -3.97 -6.53 -16.81
N PRO A 61 -2.86 -6.44 -17.58
CA PRO A 61 -1.56 -6.91 -17.09
C PRO A 61 -1.06 -6.16 -15.86
N ARG A 62 -1.17 -4.82 -15.87
CA ARG A 62 -0.74 -3.97 -14.75
C ARG A 62 -1.67 -4.06 -13.55
N TYR A 63 -2.96 -4.24 -13.80
CA TYR A 63 -3.92 -4.45 -12.73
C TYR A 63 -3.69 -5.78 -12.02
N HIS A 64 -3.41 -6.87 -12.75
CA HIS A 64 -3.01 -8.14 -12.14
C HIS A 64 -1.69 -8.02 -11.38
N GLU A 65 -0.70 -7.32 -11.92
CA GLU A 65 0.56 -7.06 -11.20
C GLU A 65 0.33 -6.32 -9.87
N LEU A 66 -0.54 -5.30 -9.88
CA LEU A 66 -0.97 -4.60 -8.66
C LEU A 66 -1.60 -5.57 -7.65
N LEU A 67 -2.54 -6.41 -8.09
CA LEU A 67 -3.20 -7.38 -7.22
C LEU A 67 -2.21 -8.40 -6.65
N ASP A 68 -1.28 -8.90 -7.45
CA ASP A 68 -0.26 -9.85 -7.01
C ASP A 68 0.69 -9.24 -5.98
N LYS A 69 1.15 -8.00 -6.20
CA LYS A 69 2.00 -7.27 -5.25
C LYS A 69 1.26 -7.03 -3.93
N LEU A 70 0.00 -6.60 -3.98
CA LEU A 70 -0.84 -6.40 -2.79
C LEU A 70 -1.12 -7.72 -2.06
N ALA A 71 -1.41 -8.80 -2.78
CA ALA A 71 -1.64 -10.13 -2.20
C ALA A 71 -0.42 -10.60 -1.40
N LYS A 72 0.78 -10.46 -1.96
CA LYS A 72 2.05 -10.77 -1.26
C LYS A 72 2.25 -9.90 -0.03
N ALA A 73 1.90 -8.61 -0.10
CA ALA A 73 1.99 -7.73 1.06
C ALA A 73 1.03 -8.19 2.18
N TYR A 74 -0.21 -8.55 1.86
CA TYR A 74 -1.17 -9.05 2.84
C TYR A 74 -0.79 -10.40 3.42
N GLU A 75 -0.27 -11.33 2.61
CA GLU A 75 0.25 -12.61 3.08
C GLU A 75 1.39 -12.39 4.08
N ARG A 76 2.35 -11.51 3.73
CA ARG A 76 3.47 -11.17 4.61
C ARG A 76 3.02 -10.53 5.92
N LEU A 77 2.05 -9.61 5.88
CA LEU A 77 1.46 -9.02 7.08
C LEU A 77 0.76 -10.05 7.95
N TYR A 78 0.07 -11.01 7.32
CA TYR A 78 -0.63 -12.07 8.03
C TYR A 78 0.34 -12.99 8.76
N GLU A 79 1.42 -13.42 8.11
CA GLU A 79 2.51 -14.19 8.73
C GLU A 79 3.10 -13.43 9.93
N LEU A 80 3.45 -12.16 9.74
CA LEU A 80 4.03 -11.33 10.79
C LEU A 80 3.08 -11.17 11.98
N LYS A 81 1.78 -10.99 11.74
CA LYS A 81 0.76 -10.89 12.79
C LYS A 81 0.57 -12.20 13.55
N GLN A 82 0.76 -13.35 12.92
CA GLN A 82 0.73 -14.65 13.60
C GLN A 82 1.92 -14.83 14.54
N VAL A 83 3.12 -14.39 14.13
CA VAL A 83 4.35 -14.50 14.93
C VAL A 83 4.42 -13.41 16.01
N HIS A 84 3.93 -12.21 15.70
CA HIS A 84 3.96 -11.03 16.54
C HIS A 84 2.55 -10.45 16.66
N PRO A 85 1.67 -11.02 17.51
CA PRO A 85 0.29 -10.56 17.65
C PRO A 85 0.17 -9.24 18.45
N GLU A 86 1.25 -8.82 19.10
CA GLU A 86 1.30 -7.65 19.98
C GLU A 86 0.98 -6.37 19.20
N LYS A 87 0.12 -5.52 19.77
CA LYS A 87 -0.32 -4.28 19.11
C LYS A 87 0.83 -3.29 18.92
N ASP A 88 1.77 -3.28 19.86
CA ASP A 88 2.93 -2.39 19.93
C ASP A 88 4.17 -2.97 19.24
N TYR A 89 4.04 -4.10 18.54
CA TYR A 89 5.11 -4.61 17.70
C TYR A 89 5.38 -3.64 16.54
N ASP A 90 6.58 -3.05 16.56
CA ASP A 90 7.16 -2.31 15.45
C ASP A 90 8.08 -3.24 14.66
N PRO A 91 7.77 -3.60 13.41
CA PRO A 91 8.61 -4.49 12.62
C PRO A 91 10.04 -3.96 12.44
N PRO A 92 11.04 -4.82 12.24
CA PRO A 92 12.39 -4.39 11.91
C PRO A 92 12.42 -3.72 10.52
N GLU A 93 13.40 -2.85 10.29
CA GLU A 93 13.49 -2.01 9.08
C GLU A 93 13.56 -2.83 7.78
N GLU A 94 14.15 -4.03 7.82
CA GLU A 94 14.20 -4.93 6.66
C GLU A 94 12.81 -5.38 6.22
N VAL A 95 11.94 -5.69 7.19
CA VAL A 95 10.54 -6.07 6.94
C VAL A 95 9.74 -4.88 6.45
N LYS A 96 9.95 -3.69 7.04
CA LYS A 96 9.31 -2.46 6.56
C LYS A 96 9.69 -2.19 5.10
N ALA A 97 10.98 -2.31 4.75
CA ALA A 97 11.47 -2.08 3.40
C ALA A 97 10.91 -3.10 2.38
N GLU A 98 10.81 -4.38 2.76
CA GLU A 98 10.14 -5.42 1.96
C GLU A 98 8.69 -5.02 1.65
N LEU A 99 7.94 -4.65 2.68
CA LEU A 99 6.53 -4.30 2.57
C LEU A 99 6.31 -3.02 1.74
N PHE A 100 7.15 -1.99 1.92
CA PHE A 100 7.07 -0.77 1.09
C PHE A 100 7.43 -1.01 -0.37
N ARG A 101 8.33 -1.96 -0.66
CA ARG A 101 8.61 -2.38 -2.04
C ARG A 101 7.39 -3.04 -2.68
N LEU A 102 6.64 -3.84 -1.93
CA LEU A 102 5.40 -4.45 -2.42
C LEU A 102 4.29 -3.41 -2.64
N LEU A 103 4.27 -2.31 -1.89
CA LEU A 103 3.36 -1.18 -2.18
C LEU A 103 3.74 -0.40 -3.44
N ASN A 104 5.02 -0.43 -3.83
CA ASN A 104 5.48 0.31 -5.00
C ASN A 104 5.15 -0.43 -6.31
N ILE A 105 3.95 -0.18 -6.80
CA ILE A 105 3.41 -0.78 -8.03
C ILE A 105 3.98 -0.15 -9.32
N PHE A 106 4.84 0.86 -9.19
CA PHE A 106 5.43 1.60 -10.31
C PHE A 106 6.92 1.26 -10.55
N GLU A 107 7.52 0.43 -9.69
CA GLU A 107 8.86 -0.15 -9.85
C GLU A 107 8.82 -1.53 -10.54
#